data_AF-A0A2P2MSA0-F1
#
_entry.id   AF-A0A2P2MSA0-F1
#
_cell.length_a   1.000
_cell.length_b   1.000
_cell.length_c   1.000
_cell.angle_alpha   90.00
_cell.angle_beta   90.00
_cell.angle_gamma   90.00
#
_symmetry.space_group_name_H-M   'P 1'
#
loop_
_entity.id
_entity.type
_entity.pdbx_description
1 polymer ?
#
loop_
_entity_poly.entity_id
_entity_poly.type
_entity_poly.pdbx_seq_one_letter_code
_entity_poly.pdbx_strand_id
1 'polypeptide(L)'
;MRNIDDRNRVLFCILNLCKDVLGRFPKVVGIDVVEMALWAKENTPVASKQGTKQDGPVVATVTESDMKVTVEKELVSQAEEEDMEALLGTYVMGVGEAEAFSERLKRELLALEAANVHAILETEPLIEEVLRGLEAATNCVDDMDEWLGIFNMKMRHMREDIESVRTCLHKIMLMLDFCALWHVLMSSLLGIFCLHKTVLMLGFCALWYVPMLSLFGDFVSF
;
A
#
# COMPACT_ATOMS: atom_id res chain seq x y z
N MET A 1 -1.23 -4.91 -13.74
CA MET A 1 -0.15 -3.90 -13.58
C MET A 1 0.21 -3.35 -14.96
N ARG A 2 -0.34 -2.18 -15.34
CA ARG A 2 -0.20 -1.64 -16.72
C ARG A 2 0.83 -0.51 -16.85
N ASN A 3 1.32 0.07 -15.74
CA ASN A 3 2.31 1.16 -15.73
C ASN A 3 3.67 0.69 -15.16
N ILE A 4 4.76 1.22 -15.72
CA ILE A 4 6.13 1.05 -15.23
C ILE A 4 6.25 1.59 -13.79
N ASP A 5 5.59 2.70 -13.46
CA ASP A 5 5.63 3.28 -12.12
C ASP A 5 5.02 2.35 -11.06
N ASP A 6 3.90 1.70 -11.39
CA ASP A 6 3.26 0.73 -10.48
C ASP A 6 4.16 -0.47 -10.22
N ARG A 7 4.83 -0.96 -11.27
CA ARG A 7 5.81 -2.05 -11.17
C ARG A 7 6.99 -1.65 -10.29
N ASN A 8 7.52 -0.45 -10.49
CA ASN A 8 8.62 0.08 -9.70
C ASN A 8 8.21 0.24 -8.23
N ARG A 9 6.99 0.71 -7.97
CA ARG A 9 6.45 0.86 -6.62
C ARG A 9 6.35 -0.48 -5.90
N VAL A 10 5.84 -1.52 -6.56
CA VAL A 10 5.79 -2.89 -5.99
C VAL A 10 7.19 -3.41 -5.69
N LEU A 11 8.15 -3.25 -6.60
CA LEU A 11 9.53 -3.67 -6.38
C LEU A 11 10.16 -2.95 -5.19
N PHE A 12 9.97 -1.63 -5.07
CA PHE A 12 10.44 -0.85 -3.92
C PHE A 12 9.79 -1.29 -2.61
N CYS A 13 8.49 -1.59 -2.60
CA CYS A 13 7.79 -2.11 -1.43
C CYS A 13 8.40 -3.44 -0.95
N ILE A 14 8.68 -4.36 -1.88
CA ILE A 14 9.30 -5.66 -1.55
C ILE A 14 10.73 -5.44 -1.02
N LEU A 15 11.53 -4.60 -1.66
CA LEU A 15 12.90 -4.30 -1.22
C LEU A 15 12.94 -3.70 0.19
N ASN A 16 12.04 -2.77 0.49
CA ASN A 16 11.94 -2.14 1.81
C ASN A 16 11.47 -3.15 2.87
N LEU A 17 10.48 -3.98 2.56
CA LEU A 17 10.03 -5.03 3.48
C LEU A 17 11.16 -6.01 3.81
N CYS A 18 11.94 -6.44 2.81
CA CYS A 18 13.10 -7.30 3.03
C CYS A 18 14.17 -6.60 3.90
N LYS A 19 14.40 -5.30 3.70
CA LYS A 19 15.34 -4.52 4.52
C LYS A 19 14.86 -4.43 5.98
N ASP A 20 13.58 -4.15 6.19
CA ASP A 20 13.01 -3.92 7.52
C ASP A 20 12.90 -5.22 8.32
N VAL A 21 12.57 -6.34 7.67
CA VAL A 21 12.38 -7.64 8.34
C VAL A 21 13.67 -8.46 8.42
N LEU A 22 14.49 -8.47 7.37
CA LEU A 22 15.68 -9.34 7.27
C LEU A 22 17.00 -8.58 7.43
N GLY A 23 16.97 -7.24 7.56
CA GLY A 23 18.16 -6.40 7.71
C GLY A 23 19.08 -6.37 6.48
N ARG A 24 18.67 -6.98 5.36
CA ARG A 24 19.45 -7.09 4.13
C ARG A 24 18.57 -6.98 2.89
N PHE A 25 19.13 -6.43 1.81
CA PHE A 25 18.47 -6.45 0.52
C PHE A 25 18.58 -7.84 -0.12
N PRO A 26 17.55 -8.28 -0.87
CA PRO A 26 17.60 -9.54 -1.59
C PRO A 26 18.69 -9.49 -2.68
N LYS A 27 19.44 -10.59 -2.84
CA LYS A 27 20.40 -10.74 -3.91
C LYS A 27 19.64 -11.05 -5.20
N VAL A 28 19.71 -10.16 -6.18
CA VAL A 28 19.13 -10.41 -7.49
C VAL A 28 20.08 -11.32 -8.28
N VAL A 29 19.57 -12.43 -8.81
CA VAL A 29 20.32 -13.44 -9.56
C VAL A 29 19.91 -13.36 -11.03
N GLY A 30 20.85 -13.58 -11.95
CA GLY A 30 20.58 -13.52 -13.40
C GLY A 30 20.64 -12.11 -14.01
N ILE A 31 21.15 -11.13 -13.27
CA ILE A 31 21.47 -9.80 -13.78
C ILE A 31 22.97 -9.70 -13.98
N ASP A 32 23.41 -9.43 -15.21
CA ASP A 32 24.79 -9.03 -15.47
C ASP A 32 24.97 -7.57 -15.04
N VAL A 33 25.73 -7.38 -13.96
CA VAL A 33 26.04 -6.07 -13.38
C VAL A 33 26.78 -5.18 -14.39
N VAL A 34 27.55 -5.77 -15.30
CA VAL A 34 28.30 -5.05 -16.34
C VAL A 34 27.35 -4.52 -17.41
N GLU A 35 26.44 -5.36 -17.91
CA GLU A 35 25.41 -4.92 -18.87
C GLU A 35 24.51 -3.83 -18.28
N MET A 36 24.12 -3.95 -17.01
CA MET A 36 23.33 -2.91 -16.33
C MET A 36 24.09 -1.59 -16.17
N ALA A 37 25.40 -1.64 -15.88
CA ALA A 37 26.22 -0.43 -15.79
C ALA A 37 26.38 0.25 -17.17
N LEU A 38 26.51 -0.54 -18.23
CA LEU A 38 26.55 -0.05 -19.62
C LEU A 38 25.21 0.57 -20.02
N TRP A 39 24.10 -0.12 -19.74
CA TRP A 39 22.75 0.38 -20.00
C TRP A 39 22.45 1.67 -19.23
N ALA A 40 22.84 1.74 -17.95
CA ALA A 40 22.68 2.95 -17.13
C ALA A 40 23.49 4.12 -17.68
N LYS A 41 24.71 3.88 -18.20
CA LYS A 41 25.52 4.90 -18.87
C LYS A 41 24.85 5.45 -20.14
N GLU A 42 24.16 4.59 -20.89
CA GLU A 42 23.44 4.98 -22.11
C GLU A 42 22.10 5.69 -21.82
N ASN A 43 21.42 5.35 -20.73
CA ASN A 43 20.07 5.85 -20.40
C ASN A 43 20.05 6.88 -19.26
N THR A 44 21.22 7.29 -18.74
CA THR A 44 21.30 8.48 -17.88
C THR A 44 21.04 9.70 -18.76
N PRO A 45 20.01 10.52 -18.50
CA PRO A 45 19.75 11.71 -19.30
C PRO A 45 20.95 12.65 -19.17
N VAL A 46 21.74 12.71 -20.24
CA VAL A 46 22.88 13.59 -20.37
C VAL A 46 22.36 15.02 -20.35
N ALA A 47 22.63 15.73 -19.26
CA ALA A 47 22.65 17.18 -19.29
C ALA A 47 23.65 17.61 -20.38
N SER A 48 23.10 17.97 -21.55
CA SER A 48 23.70 18.69 -22.68
C SER A 48 25.19 19.01 -22.54
N LYS A 49 26.05 18.34 -23.33
CA LYS A 49 27.12 19.00 -24.11
C LYS A 49 27.28 18.31 -25.48
N GLN A 50 26.94 19.11 -26.48
CA GLN A 50 26.95 18.88 -27.92
C GLN A 50 28.40 18.76 -28.45
N GLY A 51 28.63 17.90 -29.46
CA GLY A 51 29.95 17.72 -30.06
C GLY A 51 29.93 16.86 -31.32
N THR A 52 29.52 17.50 -32.42
CA THR A 52 29.55 17.13 -33.85
C THR A 52 30.78 16.34 -34.31
N LYS A 53 30.59 15.38 -35.23
CA LYS A 53 31.45 15.19 -36.43
C LYS A 53 30.76 14.36 -37.51
N GLN A 54 30.61 14.98 -38.67
CA GLN A 54 30.30 14.40 -39.98
C GLN A 54 31.59 13.87 -40.61
N ASP A 55 31.53 12.85 -41.46
CA ASP A 55 32.09 12.95 -42.82
C ASP A 55 31.51 11.88 -43.76
N GLY A 56 31.33 12.27 -45.02
CA GLY A 56 30.68 11.54 -46.09
C GLY A 56 31.66 10.90 -47.11
N PRO A 57 31.15 10.45 -48.28
CA PRO A 57 31.65 9.29 -49.02
C PRO A 57 32.39 9.64 -50.33
N VAL A 58 33.19 8.70 -50.87
CA VAL A 58 33.80 8.82 -52.21
C VAL A 58 33.48 7.58 -53.06
N VAL A 59 32.79 7.84 -54.17
CA VAL A 59 32.45 6.93 -55.28
C VAL A 59 33.59 6.91 -56.29
N ALA A 60 33.99 5.72 -56.76
CA ALA A 60 34.86 5.57 -57.92
C ALA A 60 34.13 4.76 -59.01
N THR A 61 33.82 5.45 -60.10
CA THR A 61 33.28 4.92 -61.37
C THR A 61 34.40 4.30 -62.20
N VAL A 62 34.22 3.07 -62.69
CA VAL A 62 35.05 2.45 -63.73
C VAL A 62 34.18 2.14 -64.93
N THR A 63 34.62 2.61 -66.10
CA THR A 63 34.00 2.57 -67.42
C THR A 63 34.04 1.18 -68.04
N GLU A 64 32.90 0.74 -68.57
CA GLU A 64 32.73 -0.41 -69.47
C GLU A 64 33.37 -0.15 -70.84
N SER A 65 34.05 -1.15 -71.40
CA SER A 65 34.41 -1.18 -72.83
C SER A 65 33.96 -2.52 -73.44
N ASP A 66 32.99 -2.41 -74.36
CA ASP A 66 32.44 -3.49 -75.18
C ASP A 66 33.50 -4.41 -75.78
N MET A 67 33.41 -5.71 -75.45
CA MET A 67 34.02 -6.79 -76.22
C MET A 67 32.90 -7.63 -76.84
N LYS A 68 32.77 -7.46 -78.16
CA LYS A 68 31.90 -8.18 -79.08
C LYS A 68 32.11 -9.70 -78.96
N VAL A 69 31.16 -10.39 -78.31
CA VAL A 69 31.12 -11.86 -78.21
C VAL A 69 30.54 -12.44 -79.50
N THR A 70 31.40 -13.01 -80.33
CA THR A 70 30.98 -13.97 -81.36
C THR A 70 30.81 -15.33 -80.70
N VAL A 71 29.58 -15.84 -80.71
CA VAL A 71 29.20 -17.14 -80.14
C VAL A 71 29.86 -18.24 -80.97
N GLU A 72 31.06 -18.66 -80.57
CA GLU A 72 31.62 -19.93 -81.00
C GLU A 72 30.91 -21.03 -80.23
N LYS A 73 30.26 -21.89 -81.01
CA LYS A 73 29.61 -23.12 -80.58
C LYS A 73 30.71 -24.17 -80.41
N GLU A 74 31.71 -23.87 -79.59
CA GLU A 74 32.79 -24.78 -79.22
C GLU A 74 32.34 -25.46 -77.92
N LEU A 75 32.17 -26.77 -78.01
CA LEU A 75 31.90 -27.63 -76.87
C LEU A 75 33.01 -27.40 -75.86
N VAL A 76 32.60 -27.08 -74.63
CA VAL A 76 33.47 -26.92 -73.46
C VAL A 76 34.65 -27.89 -73.57
N SER A 77 35.87 -27.35 -73.52
CA SER A 77 37.08 -28.17 -73.66
C SER A 77 37.10 -29.22 -72.54
N GLN A 78 37.66 -30.40 -72.80
CA GLN A 78 37.73 -31.47 -71.79
C GLN A 78 38.42 -31.01 -70.49
N ALA A 79 39.35 -30.04 -70.59
CA ALA A 79 39.98 -29.41 -69.44
C ALA A 79 39.05 -28.46 -68.67
N GLU A 80 38.13 -27.79 -69.36
CA GLU A 80 37.10 -26.93 -68.75
C GLU A 80 35.99 -27.77 -68.11
N GLU A 81 35.66 -28.94 -68.67
CA GLU A 81 34.74 -29.91 -68.07
C GLU A 81 35.31 -30.49 -66.77
N GLU A 82 36.59 -30.87 -66.77
CA GLU A 82 37.31 -31.35 -65.57
C GLU A 82 37.43 -30.25 -64.49
N ASP A 83 37.66 -28.99 -64.88
CA ASP A 83 37.71 -27.85 -63.95
C ASP A 83 36.33 -27.53 -63.35
N MET A 84 35.25 -27.60 -64.14
CA MET A 84 33.89 -27.48 -63.64
C MET A 84 33.50 -28.60 -62.69
N GLU A 85 33.93 -29.84 -62.96
CA GLU A 85 33.69 -30.98 -62.07
C GLU A 85 34.41 -30.81 -60.72
N ALA A 86 35.65 -30.31 -60.73
CA ALA A 86 36.40 -29.98 -59.51
C ALA A 86 35.74 -28.86 -58.69
N LEU A 87 35.22 -27.83 -59.36
CA LEU A 87 34.54 -26.69 -58.72
C LEU A 87 33.20 -27.10 -58.12
N LEU A 88 32.40 -27.92 -58.82
CA LEU A 88 31.16 -28.50 -58.31
C LEU A 88 31.41 -29.48 -57.16
N GLY A 89 32.47 -30.29 -57.20
CA GLY A 89 32.87 -31.16 -56.10
C GLY A 89 33.20 -30.39 -54.83
N THR A 90 33.92 -29.27 -54.97
CA THR A 90 34.21 -28.37 -53.84
C THR A 90 32.94 -27.71 -53.29
N TYR A 91 32.03 -27.30 -54.17
CA TYR A 91 30.75 -26.71 -53.76
C TYR A 91 29.86 -27.71 -53.01
N VAL A 92 29.72 -28.94 -53.51
CA VAL A 92 28.95 -30.01 -52.85
C VAL A 92 29.53 -30.33 -51.47
N MET A 93 30.86 -30.38 -51.35
CA MET A 93 31.52 -30.56 -50.07
C MET A 93 31.21 -29.39 -49.11
N GLY A 94 31.30 -28.14 -49.57
CA GLY A 94 30.95 -26.96 -48.77
C GLY A 94 29.48 -26.91 -48.35
N VAL A 95 28.56 -27.38 -49.22
CA VAL A 95 27.14 -27.53 -48.87
C VAL A 95 26.95 -28.59 -47.80
N GLY A 96 27.64 -29.74 -47.89
CA GLY A 96 27.59 -30.79 -46.87
C GLY A 96 28.12 -30.33 -45.50
N GLU A 97 29.17 -29.51 -45.48
CA GLU A 97 29.68 -28.88 -44.26
C GLU A 97 28.67 -27.91 -43.64
N ALA A 98 28.00 -27.10 -44.46
CA ALA A 98 26.94 -26.19 -44.01
C ALA A 98 25.72 -26.93 -43.45
N GLU A 99 25.32 -28.04 -44.08
CA GLU A 99 24.23 -28.89 -43.57
C GLU A 99 24.60 -29.52 -42.23
N ALA A 100 25.81 -30.06 -42.09
CA ALA A 100 26.31 -30.63 -40.84
C ALA A 100 26.36 -29.60 -39.70
N PHE A 101 26.76 -28.36 -40.02
CA PHE A 101 26.73 -27.25 -39.09
C PHE A 101 25.30 -26.87 -38.68
N SER A 102 24.37 -26.80 -39.65
CA SER A 102 22.96 -26.52 -39.37
C SER A 102 22.33 -27.59 -38.46
N GLU A 103 22.67 -28.86 -38.68
CA GLU A 103 22.18 -29.98 -37.86
C GLU A 103 22.75 -29.93 -36.45
N ARG A 104 23.99 -29.46 -36.28
CA ARG A 104 24.56 -29.22 -34.95
C ARG A 104 23.83 -28.10 -34.22
N LEU A 105 23.60 -26.97 -34.88
CA LEU A 105 22.84 -25.85 -34.33
C LEU A 105 21.41 -26.25 -33.94
N LYS A 106 20.72 -27.03 -34.77
CA LYS A 106 19.38 -27.53 -34.44
C LYS A 106 19.37 -28.39 -33.17
N ARG A 107 20.36 -29.28 -33.01
CA ARG A 107 20.47 -30.11 -31.80
C ARG A 107 20.75 -29.27 -30.55
N GLU A 108 21.65 -28.29 -30.64
CA GLU A 108 21.96 -27.40 -29.52
C GLU A 108 20.75 -26.52 -29.15
N LEU A 109 20.01 -26.02 -30.14
CA LEU A 109 18.78 -25.26 -29.93
C LEU A 109 17.71 -26.10 -29.26
N LEU A 110 17.47 -27.32 -29.74
CA LEU A 110 16.50 -28.24 -29.12
C LEU A 110 16.87 -28.59 -27.67
N ALA A 111 18.16 -28.80 -27.40
CA ALA A 111 18.64 -29.05 -26.04
C ALA A 111 18.40 -27.83 -25.13
N LEU A 112 18.61 -26.62 -25.65
CA LEU A 112 18.36 -25.38 -24.92
C LEU A 112 16.86 -25.15 -24.67
N GLU A 113 16.00 -25.40 -25.66
CA GLU A 113 14.55 -25.32 -25.52
C GLU A 113 14.03 -26.33 -24.47
N ALA A 114 14.52 -27.56 -24.50
CA ALA A 114 14.17 -28.58 -23.51
C ALA A 114 14.60 -28.16 -22.10
N ALA A 115 15.82 -27.61 -21.94
CA ALA A 115 16.30 -27.09 -20.67
C ALA A 115 15.47 -25.90 -20.17
N ASN A 116 15.09 -24.98 -21.06
CA ASN A 116 14.26 -23.82 -20.72
C ASN A 116 12.85 -24.24 -20.28
N VAL A 117 12.20 -25.16 -21.00
CA VAL A 117 10.89 -25.68 -20.62
C VAL A 117 10.97 -26.36 -19.25
N HIS A 118 12.02 -27.16 -19.01
CA HIS A 118 12.21 -27.81 -17.72
C HIS A 118 12.38 -26.80 -16.58
N ALA A 119 13.21 -25.77 -16.76
CA ALA A 119 13.41 -24.73 -15.76
C ALA A 119 12.12 -23.95 -15.44
N ILE A 120 11.28 -23.69 -16.44
CA ILE A 120 9.97 -23.04 -16.24
C ILE A 120 9.04 -23.95 -15.43
N LEU A 121 8.94 -25.23 -15.80
CA LEU A 121 8.06 -26.20 -15.12
C LEU A 121 8.49 -26.45 -13.67
N GLU A 122 9.79 -26.48 -13.38
CA GLU A 122 10.29 -26.61 -12.00
C GLU A 122 9.95 -25.38 -11.13
N THR A 123 9.78 -24.21 -11.74
CA THR A 123 9.47 -22.96 -11.03
C THR A 123 7.97 -22.82 -10.73
N GLU A 124 7.12 -23.50 -11.49
CA GLU A 124 5.65 -23.48 -11.33
C GLU A 124 5.17 -23.78 -9.89
N PRO A 125 5.58 -24.88 -9.21
CA PRO A 125 5.12 -25.19 -7.86
C PRO A 125 5.61 -24.17 -6.81
N LEU A 126 6.77 -23.55 -7.03
CA LEU A 126 7.29 -22.49 -6.16
C LEU A 126 6.42 -21.24 -6.25
N ILE A 127 5.98 -20.89 -7.46
CA ILE A 127 5.07 -19.76 -7.69
C ILE A 127 3.71 -20.05 -7.05
N GLU A 128 3.18 -21.26 -7.21
CA GLU A 128 1.91 -21.67 -6.63
C GLU A 128 1.93 -21.61 -5.09
N GLU A 129 3.02 -22.08 -4.47
CA GLU A 129 3.19 -21.98 -3.02
C GLU A 129 3.23 -20.53 -2.52
N VAL A 130 3.95 -19.66 -3.24
CA VAL A 130 4.00 -18.23 -2.90
C VAL A 130 2.64 -17.57 -3.06
N LEU A 131 1.91 -17.87 -4.14
CA LEU A 131 0.56 -17.35 -4.38
C LEU A 131 -0.41 -17.80 -3.29
N ARG A 132 -0.38 -19.08 -2.92
CA ARG A 132 -1.19 -19.63 -1.82
C ARG A 132 -0.84 -18.99 -0.48
N GLY A 133 0.45 -18.80 -0.20
CA GLY A 133 0.90 -18.11 1.01
C GLY A 133 0.43 -16.66 1.05
N LEU A 134 0.45 -15.96 -0.09
CA LEU A 134 -0.06 -14.60 -0.21
C LEU A 134 -1.57 -14.54 0.00
N GLU A 135 -2.33 -15.45 -0.60
CA GLU A 135 -3.78 -15.54 -0.42
C GLU A 135 -4.15 -15.82 1.04
N ALA A 136 -3.45 -16.75 1.70
CA ALA A 136 -3.65 -17.01 3.13
C ALA A 136 -3.33 -15.78 4.00
N ALA A 137 -2.26 -15.04 3.66
CA ALA A 137 -1.91 -13.81 4.37
C ALA A 137 -2.96 -12.71 4.14
N THR A 138 -3.47 -12.57 2.90
CA THR A 138 -4.57 -11.64 2.58
C THR A 138 -5.82 -11.95 3.38
N ASN A 139 -6.26 -13.22 3.40
CA ASN A 139 -7.43 -13.62 4.17
C ASN A 139 -7.26 -13.34 5.67
N CYS A 140 -6.07 -13.56 6.23
CA CYS A 140 -5.77 -13.23 7.62
C CYS A 140 -5.88 -11.73 7.92
N VAL A 141 -5.44 -10.87 6.98
CA VAL A 141 -5.57 -9.42 7.11
C VAL A 141 -7.04 -8.99 7.03
N ASP A 142 -7.83 -9.60 6.14
CA ASP A 142 -9.27 -9.34 6.03
C ASP A 142 -10.00 -9.73 7.32
N ASP A 143 -9.69 -10.90 7.90
CA ASP A 143 -10.20 -11.31 9.21
C ASP A 143 -9.85 -10.27 10.28
N MET A 144 -8.60 -9.78 10.33
CA MET A 144 -8.18 -8.76 11.29
C MET A 144 -8.94 -7.44 11.12
N ASP A 145 -9.27 -7.03 9.89
CA ASP A 145 -10.10 -5.84 9.64
C ASP A 145 -11.53 -6.02 10.19
N GLU A 146 -12.13 -7.20 10.01
CA GLU A 146 -13.43 -7.53 10.60
C GLU A 146 -13.38 -7.47 12.13
N TRP A 147 -12.36 -8.08 12.74
CA TRP A 147 -12.15 -8.03 14.20
C TRP A 147 -11.98 -6.60 14.70
N LEU A 148 -11.21 -5.77 14.00
CA LEU A 148 -11.05 -4.35 14.31
C LEU A 148 -12.38 -3.60 14.17
N GLY A 149 -13.19 -3.92 13.16
CA GLY A 149 -14.54 -3.40 12.97
C GLY A 149 -15.45 -3.70 14.17
N ILE A 150 -15.49 -4.96 14.61
CA ILE A 150 -16.27 -5.41 15.78
C ILE A 150 -15.78 -4.69 17.05
N PHE A 151 -14.47 -4.62 17.25
CA PHE A 151 -13.89 -3.97 18.42
C PHE A 151 -14.22 -2.47 18.46
N ASN A 152 -14.11 -1.78 17.33
CA ASN A 152 -14.46 -0.36 17.21
C ASN A 152 -15.94 -0.12 17.50
N MET A 153 -16.84 -0.99 17.04
CA MET A 153 -18.26 -0.91 17.35
C MET A 153 -18.51 -1.09 18.85
N LYS A 154 -17.85 -2.06 19.48
CA LYS A 154 -17.97 -2.29 20.93
C LYS A 154 -17.47 -1.10 21.74
N MET A 155 -16.35 -0.50 21.35
CA MET A 155 -15.81 0.70 21.99
C MET A 155 -16.75 1.91 21.84
N ARG A 156 -17.45 2.02 20.71
CA ARG A 156 -18.47 3.05 20.50
C ARG A 156 -19.66 2.84 21.45
N HIS A 157 -20.19 1.63 21.52
CA HIS A 157 -21.28 1.30 22.43
C HIS A 157 -20.90 1.58 23.90
N MET A 158 -19.70 1.19 24.32
CA MET A 158 -19.22 1.48 25.67
C MET A 158 -19.12 2.99 25.95
N ARG A 159 -18.74 3.80 24.96
CA ARG A 159 -18.73 5.26 25.10
C ARG A 159 -20.14 5.81 25.31
N GLU A 160 -21.09 5.37 24.49
CA GLU A 160 -22.50 5.76 24.59
C GLU A 160 -23.10 5.34 25.94
N ASP A 161 -22.79 4.13 26.41
CA ASP A 161 -23.20 3.64 27.72
C ASP A 161 -22.66 4.54 28.85
N ILE A 162 -21.37 4.90 28.81
CA ILE A 162 -20.76 5.81 29.78
C ILE A 162 -21.43 7.20 29.76
N GLU A 163 -21.74 7.72 28.57
CA GLU A 163 -22.42 9.02 28.42
C GLU A 163 -23.87 8.98 28.94
N SER A 164 -24.58 7.87 28.73
CA SER A 164 -25.92 7.66 29.28
C SER A 164 -25.91 7.61 30.80
N VAL A 165 -24.96 6.87 31.39
CA VAL A 165 -24.77 6.78 32.85
C VAL A 165 -24.40 8.14 33.42
N ARG A 166 -23.48 8.86 32.79
CA ARG A 166 -23.08 10.22 33.21
C ARG A 166 -24.27 11.17 33.21
N THR A 167 -25.08 11.16 32.14
CA THR A 167 -26.28 12.00 32.02
C THR A 167 -27.32 11.65 33.09
N CYS A 168 -27.53 10.36 33.34
CA CYS A 168 -28.42 9.88 34.40
C CYS A 168 -27.96 10.36 35.79
N LEU A 169 -26.68 10.19 36.10
CA LEU A 169 -26.09 10.66 37.36
C LEU A 169 -26.22 12.18 37.51
N HIS A 170 -25.94 12.94 36.46
CA HIS A 170 -26.09 14.39 36.46
C HIS A 170 -27.54 14.80 36.77
N LYS A 171 -28.51 14.12 36.18
CA LYS A 171 -29.94 14.36 36.44
C LYS A 171 -30.34 14.06 37.89
N ILE A 172 -29.86 12.94 38.44
CA ILE A 172 -30.12 12.55 39.83
C ILE A 172 -29.50 13.59 40.79
N MET A 173 -28.27 14.03 40.52
CA MET A 173 -27.59 15.02 41.35
C MET A 173 -28.36 16.36 41.39
N LEU A 174 -28.79 16.86 40.23
CA LEU A 174 -29.61 18.07 40.16
C LEU A 174 -30.94 17.93 40.92
N MET A 175 -31.58 16.76 40.87
CA MET A 175 -32.82 16.51 41.62
C MET A 175 -32.58 16.49 43.13
N LEU A 176 -31.47 15.89 43.59
CA LEU A 176 -31.08 15.89 45.00
C LEU A 176 -30.79 17.30 45.50
N ASP A 177 -30.04 18.10 44.75
CA ASP A 177 -29.72 19.49 45.10
C ASP A 177 -30.99 20.34 45.23
N PHE A 178 -31.93 20.19 44.28
CA PHE A 178 -33.22 20.88 44.34
C PHE A 178 -34.05 20.45 45.55
N CYS A 179 -34.08 19.15 45.86
CA CYS A 179 -34.78 18.62 47.03
C CYS A 179 -34.19 19.16 48.34
N ALA A 180 -32.86 19.22 48.46
CA ALA A 180 -32.18 19.78 49.61
C ALA A 180 -32.50 21.28 49.77
N LEU A 181 -32.43 22.05 48.69
CA LEU A 181 -32.78 23.48 48.69
C LEU A 181 -34.23 23.70 49.12
N TRP A 182 -35.15 22.88 48.60
CA TRP A 182 -36.57 22.93 48.97
C TRP A 182 -36.78 22.64 50.45
N HIS A 183 -36.10 21.63 51.00
CA HIS A 183 -36.21 21.28 52.41
C HIS A 183 -35.71 22.40 53.34
N VAL A 184 -34.59 23.05 52.98
CA VAL A 184 -34.05 24.22 53.71
C VAL A 184 -35.04 25.39 53.65
N LEU A 185 -35.61 25.66 52.47
CA LEU A 185 -36.57 26.74 52.28
C LEU A 185 -37.86 26.51 53.09
N MET A 186 -38.42 25.30 53.05
CA MET A 186 -39.62 24.92 53.80
C MET A 186 -39.39 24.99 55.32
N SER A 187 -38.24 24.49 55.80
CA SER A 187 -37.88 24.59 57.23
C SER A 187 -37.77 26.05 57.68
N SER A 188 -37.17 26.91 56.85
CA SER A 188 -37.04 28.35 57.13
C SER A 188 -38.40 29.05 57.16
N LEU A 189 -39.28 28.78 56.18
CA LEU A 189 -40.64 29.32 56.15
C LEU A 189 -41.46 28.88 57.37
N LEU A 190 -41.42 27.59 57.73
CA LEU A 190 -42.10 27.09 58.91
C LEU A 190 -41.59 27.77 60.19
N GLY A 191 -40.26 27.97 60.29
CA GLY A 191 -39.64 28.74 61.36
C GLY A 191 -40.19 30.16 61.46
N ILE A 192 -40.31 30.86 60.33
CA ILE A 192 -40.88 32.22 60.27
C ILE A 192 -42.36 32.21 60.71
N PHE A 193 -43.17 31.27 60.23
CA PHE A 193 -44.58 31.15 60.64
C PHE A 193 -44.73 30.87 62.15
N CYS A 194 -43.90 29.98 62.71
CA CYS A 194 -43.90 29.68 64.14
C CYS A 194 -43.48 30.89 64.97
N LEU A 195 -42.43 31.61 64.55
CA LEU A 195 -41.97 32.82 65.22
C LEU A 195 -43.07 33.89 65.21
N HIS A 196 -43.70 34.12 64.06
CA HIS A 196 -44.81 35.06 63.91
C HIS A 196 -45.99 34.72 64.83
N LYS A 197 -46.40 33.45 64.89
CA LYS A 197 -47.49 32.98 65.76
C LYS A 197 -47.14 33.15 67.25
N THR A 198 -45.90 32.90 67.63
CA THR A 198 -45.41 33.05 69.01
C THR A 198 -45.41 34.52 69.44
N VAL A 199 -44.92 35.41 68.58
CA VAL A 199 -44.95 36.87 68.80
C VAL A 199 -46.40 37.37 68.93
N LEU A 200 -47.31 36.88 68.09
CA LEU A 200 -48.73 37.25 68.17
C LEU A 200 -49.35 36.82 69.51
N MET A 201 -49.11 35.57 69.94
CA MET A 201 -49.63 35.05 71.22
C MET A 201 -49.07 35.81 72.43
N LEU A 202 -47.76 36.11 72.43
CA LEU A 202 -47.14 36.94 73.46
C LEU A 202 -47.72 38.36 73.47
N GLY A 203 -47.98 38.93 72.30
CA GLY A 203 -48.66 40.22 72.16
C GLY A 203 -50.08 40.21 72.74
N PHE A 204 -50.88 39.19 72.42
CA PHE A 204 -52.23 39.00 72.98
C PHE A 204 -52.20 38.78 74.50
N CYS A 205 -51.29 37.94 75.00
CA CYS A 205 -51.09 37.76 76.42
C CYS A 205 -50.70 39.08 77.09
N ALA A 206 -49.75 39.84 76.56
CA ALA A 206 -49.37 41.13 77.12
C ALA A 206 -50.55 42.12 77.15
N LEU A 207 -51.38 42.16 76.10
CA LEU A 207 -52.55 43.04 76.03
C LEU A 207 -53.66 42.69 77.04
N TRP A 208 -53.79 41.43 77.45
CA TRP A 208 -54.83 40.98 78.40
C TRP A 208 -54.33 40.84 79.84
N TYR A 209 -53.12 40.33 80.03
CA TYR A 209 -52.54 40.09 81.36
C TYR A 209 -52.07 41.39 82.03
N VAL A 210 -51.55 42.36 81.26
CA VAL A 210 -51.07 43.62 81.83
C VAL A 210 -52.20 44.46 82.44
N PRO A 211 -53.37 44.65 81.80
CA PRO A 211 -54.51 45.32 82.42
C PRO A 211 -55.10 44.56 83.63
N MET A 212 -55.08 43.23 83.61
CA MET A 212 -55.61 42.40 84.69
C MET A 212 -54.74 42.44 85.95
N LEU A 213 -53.41 42.49 85.81
CA LEU A 213 -52.49 42.70 86.92
C LEU A 213 -52.58 44.12 87.51
N SER A 214 -52.82 45.14 86.69
CA SER A 214 -53.09 46.49 87.21
C SER A 214 -54.39 46.57 88.02
N LEU A 215 -55.43 45.80 87.67
CA LEU A 215 -56.68 45.71 88.45
C LEU A 215 -56.52 44.92 89.77
N PHE A 216 -55.65 43.90 89.80
CA PHE A 216 -55.37 43.14 91.02
C PHE A 216 -54.38 43.83 91.97
N GLY A 217 -53.47 44.65 91.44
CA GLY A 217 -52.54 45.47 92.23
C GLY A 217 -53.25 46.47 93.15
N ASP A 218 -54.41 46.97 92.73
CA ASP A 218 -55.25 47.85 93.54
C ASP A 218 -56.03 47.10 94.66
N PHE A 219 -56.10 45.75 94.61
CA PHE A 219 -56.86 44.94 95.57
C PHE A 219 -56.02 44.39 96.74
N VAL A 220 -54.68 44.47 96.68
CA VAL A 220 -53.75 44.00 97.74
C VAL A 220 -53.30 45.15 98.67
N SER A 221 -53.80 46.37 98.46
CA SER A 221 -53.48 47.56 99.26
C SER A 221 -54.62 47.98 100.21
N PHE A 222 -55.22 47.02 100.91
CA PHE A 222 -56.16 47.27 102.02
C PHE A 222 -55.91 46.36 103.21
#